data_AF-A0A0N0UN84-F1
#
_entry.id   AF-A0A0N0UN84-F1
#
_cell.length_a   1.000
_cell.length_b   1.000
_cell.length_c   1.000
_cell.angle_alpha   90.00
_cell.angle_beta   90.00
_cell.angle_gamma   90.00
#
_symmetry.space_group_name_H-M   'P 1'
#
loop_
_entity.id
_entity.type
_entity.pdbx_description
1 polymer ?
#
loop_
_entity_poly.entity_id
_entity_poly.type
_entity_poly.pdbx_seq_one_letter_code
_entity_poly.pdbx_strand_id
1 'polypeptide(L)' 'MKQSEIKELSTADLNEKLVALQKNYTDLKMAHAITPMENPLQLRSLRRTVARIATELTKRELQ' A
#
# COMPACT_ATOMS: atom_id res chain seq x y z
N MET A 1 5.27 -6.01 -0.05
CA MET A 1 6.27 -5.82 1.02
C MET A 1 5.99 -6.78 2.16
N LYS A 2 7.05 -7.35 2.75
CA LYS A 2 6.96 -8.16 3.98
C LYS A 2 6.87 -7.22 5.19
N GLN A 3 6.32 -7.69 6.30
CA GLN A 3 6.19 -6.84 7.51
C GLN A 3 7.55 -6.40 8.05
N SER A 4 8.59 -7.21 7.92
CA SER A 4 9.95 -6.90 8.35
C SER A 4 10.48 -5.63 7.70
N GLU A 5 10.32 -5.51 6.38
CA GLU A 5 10.72 -4.34 5.59
C GLU A 5 9.94 -3.07 6.00
N ILE A 6 8.70 -3.23 6.47
CA ILE A 6 7.85 -2.10 6.90
C ILE A 6 8.30 -1.59 8.28
N LYS A 7 8.77 -2.48 9.16
CA LYS A 7 9.25 -2.11 10.49
C LYS A 7 10.58 -1.34 10.46
N GLU A 8 11.44 -1.65 9.51
CA GLU A 8 12.76 -1.01 9.36
C GLU A 8 12.68 0.43 8.83
N LEU A 9 11.53 0.85 8.28
CA LEU A 9 11.33 2.20 7.73
C LEU A 9 10.96 3.21 8.80
N SER A 10 11.37 4.48 8.58
CA SER A 10 10.97 5.60 9.45
C SER A 10 9.48 5.94 9.29
N THR A 11 8.91 6.65 10.27
CA THR A 11 7.49 7.08 10.20
C THR A 11 7.23 8.03 9.02
N ALA A 12 8.20 8.89 8.70
CA ALA A 12 8.13 9.79 7.55
C ALA A 12 8.11 8.99 6.23
N ASP A 13 9.03 8.03 6.07
CA ASP A 13 9.10 7.20 4.86
C ASP A 13 7.85 6.34 4.67
N LEU A 14 7.25 5.87 5.77
CA LEU A 14 6.01 5.10 5.74
C LEU A 14 4.83 5.96 5.25
N ASN A 15 4.75 7.22 5.69
CA ASN A 15 3.71 8.14 5.23
C ASN A 15 3.85 8.48 3.74
N GLU A 16 5.06 8.77 3.27
CA GLU A 16 5.30 9.04 1.84
C GLU A 16 4.94 7.82 0.98
N LYS A 17 5.39 6.62 1.40
CA LYS A 17 5.05 5.37 0.70
C LYS A 17 3.56 5.06 0.72
N LEU A 18 2.86 5.37 1.81
CA LEU A 18 1.42 5.17 1.91
C LEU A 18 0.69 6.00 0.86
N VAL A 19 1.02 7.30 0.75
CA VAL A 19 0.40 8.20 -0.23
C VAL A 19 0.69 7.73 -1.66
N ALA A 20 1.94 7.39 -1.97
CA ALA A 20 2.32 6.90 -3.28
C ALA A 20 1.60 5.59 -3.65
N LEU A 21 1.53 4.63 -2.73
CA LEU A 21 0.87 3.34 -2.97
C LEU A 21 -0.65 3.46 -3.06
N GLN A 22 -1.27 4.38 -2.32
CA GLN A 22 -2.70 4.66 -2.44
C GLN A 22 -3.03 5.23 -3.82
N LYS A 23 -2.25 6.19 -4.31
CA LYS A 23 -2.42 6.75 -5.66
C LYS A 23 -2.24 5.68 -6.74
N ASN A 24 -1.19 4.88 -6.64
CA ASN A 24 -0.99 3.75 -7.55
C ASN A 24 -2.17 2.75 -7.51
N TYR A 25 -2.73 2.49 -6.32
CA TYR A 25 -3.90 1.62 -6.18
C TYR A 25 -5.13 2.18 -6.88
N THR A 26 -5.42 3.48 -6.73
CA THR A 26 -6.57 4.11 -7.37
C THR A 26 -6.42 4.12 -8.88
N ASP A 27 -5.23 4.46 -9.38
CA ASP A 27 -4.94 4.54 -10.80
C ASP A 27 -5.07 3.16 -11.46
N LEU A 28 -4.50 2.11 -10.85
CA LEU A 28 -4.64 0.73 -11.31
C LEU A 28 -6.09 0.22 -11.26
N LYS A 29 -6.86 0.65 -10.25
CA LYS A 29 -8.28 0.27 -10.14
C LYS A 29 -9.11 0.92 -11.24
N MET A 30 -8.84 2.20 -11.55
CA MET A 30 -9.48 2.91 -12.65
C MET A 30 -9.10 2.31 -14.00
N ALA A 31 -7.81 2.04 -14.22
CA ALA A 31 -7.33 1.37 -15.42
C ALA A 31 -8.00 0.00 -15.62
N HIS A 32 -8.09 -0.82 -14.56
CA HIS A 32 -8.75 -2.13 -14.62
C HIS A 32 -10.25 -2.06 -14.94
N ALA A 33 -10.92 -0.98 -14.52
CA ALA A 33 -12.34 -0.78 -14.83
C ALA A 33 -12.57 -0.42 -16.31
N ILE A 34 -11.58 0.21 -16.97
CA ILE A 34 -11.64 0.59 -18.38
C ILE A 34 -11.18 -0.57 -19.27
N THR A 35 -10.06 -1.19 -18.92
CA THR A 35 -9.46 -2.31 -19.64
C THR A 35 -9.20 -3.46 -18.69
N PRO A 36 -9.76 -4.67 -18.95
CA PRO A 36 -9.46 -5.84 -18.16
C PRO A 36 -7.95 -6.10 -18.15
N MET A 37 -7.35 -6.02 -16.96
CA MET A 37 -5.91 -6.22 -16.80
C MET A 37 -5.59 -7.71 -16.76
N GLU A 38 -4.45 -8.09 -17.32
CA GLU A 38 -4.01 -9.50 -17.35
C GLU A 38 -3.78 -10.09 -15.95
N ASN A 39 -3.39 -9.26 -14.97
CA ASN A 39 -3.06 -9.72 -13.62
C ASN A 39 -3.82 -8.98 -12.50
N PRO A 40 -5.10 -9.33 -12.24
CA PRO A 40 -5.90 -8.76 -11.15
C PRO A 40 -5.30 -9.00 -9.74
N LEU A 41 -4.42 -10.01 -9.61
CA LEU A 41 -3.72 -10.31 -8.35
C LEU A 41 -2.82 -9.16 -7.88
N GLN A 42 -2.35 -8.30 -8.78
CA GLN A 42 -1.54 -7.13 -8.43
C GLN A 42 -2.34 -6.11 -7.61
N LEU A 43 -3.62 -5.88 -7.93
CA LEU A 43 -4.50 -5.05 -7.12
C LEU A 43 -4.64 -5.58 -5.68
N ARG A 44 -4.69 -6.90 -5.53
CA ARG A 44 -4.78 -7.54 -4.20
C ARG A 44 -3.49 -7.38 -3.40
N SER A 45 -2.32 -7.54 -4.03
CA SER A 45 -1.04 -7.38 -3.35
C SER A 45 -0.77 -5.94 -2.94
N LEU A 46 -1.13 -4.97 -3.81
CA LEU A 46 -1.02 -3.54 -3.51
C LEU A 46 -1.93 -3.15 -2.34
N ARG A 47 -3.21 -3.57 -2.37
CA ARG A 47 -4.17 -3.31 -1.29
C ARG A 47 -3.68 -3.84 0.06
N ARG A 48 -3.13 -5.06 0.09
CA ARG A 48 -2.55 -5.65 1.30
C ARG A 48 -1.33 -4.88 1.80
N THR A 49 -0.52 -4.33 0.89
CA THR A 49 0.67 -3.55 1.27
C THR A 49 0.26 -2.21 1.90
N VAL A 50 -0.72 -1.51 1.33
CA VAL A 50 -1.29 -0.28 1.91
C VAL A 50 -1.84 -0.54 3.31
N ALA A 51 -2.61 -1.61 3.49
CA ALA A 51 -3.20 -1.96 4.79
C ALA A 51 -2.12 -2.24 5.86
N ARG A 52 -1.03 -2.93 5.50
CA ARG A 52 0.08 -3.21 6.42
C ARG A 52 0.80 -1.93 6.87
N ILE A 53 1.04 -1.00 5.95
CA ILE A 53 1.67 0.29 6.28
C ILE A 53 0.77 1.11 7.20
N ALA A 54 -0.52 1.21 6.88
CA ALA A 54 -1.49 1.92 7.71
C ALA A 54 -1.57 1.32 9.14
N THR A 55 -1.57 -0.01 9.25
CA THR A 55 -1.61 -0.70 10.55
C THR A 55 -0.35 -0.42 11.37
N GLU A 56 0.83 -0.39 10.74
CA GLU A 56 2.07 -0.07 11.44
C GLU A 56 2.10 1.39 11.91
N LEU A 57 1.60 2.34 11.11
CA LEU A 57 1.47 3.74 11.51
C LEU A 57 0.56 3.89 12.74
N THR A 58 -0.64 3.33 12.71
CA THR A 58 -1.56 3.35 13.86
C THR A 58 -0.95 2.68 15.10
N LYS A 59 -0.18 1.60 14.91
CA LYS A 59 0.53 0.95 16.02
C LYS A 59 1.58 1.86 16.65
N ARG A 60 2.30 2.65 15.85
CA ARG A 60 3.29 3.63 16.34
C ARG A 60 2.65 4.83 17.02
N GLU A 61 1.44 5.22 16.62
CA GLU A 61 0.68 6.31 17.26
C GLU A 61 0.06 5.92 18.61
N LEU A 62 -0.27 4.64 18.80
CA LEU A 62 -0.85 4.09 20.03
C LEU A 62 0.19 3.69 21.10
N GLN A 63 1.49 3.75 20.78
CA GLN A 63 2.59 3.52 21.72
C GLN A 63 3.05 4.84 22.35
#